data_AF-A0AAV2IQJ7-F1
#
_entry.id   AF-A0AAV2IQJ7-F1
#
_cell.length_a   1.000
_cell.length_b   1.000
_cell.length_c   1.000
_cell.angle_alpha   90.00
_cell.angle_beta   90.00
_cell.angle_gamma   90.00
#
_symmetry.space_group_name_H-M   'P 1'
#
loop_
_entity.id
_entity.type
_entity.pdbx_description
1 polymer ?
#
loop_
_entity_poly.entity_id
_entity_poly.type
_entity_poly.pdbx_seq_one_letter_code
_entity_poly.pdbx_strand_id
1 'polypeptide(L)' 'VERLLADLAQGTLLEKVKSRSRRLPRTFFLDSANMFVYYEGSTKKKKSDTTIKISKIREVREGEKDFSKNVK' A
#
# COMPACT_ATOMS: atom_id res chain seq x y z
N VAL A 1 13.36 15.70 -2.11
CA VAL A 1 12.76 14.44 -2.63
C VAL A 1 13.54 13.22 -2.13
N GLU A 2 14.87 13.20 -2.20
CA GLU A 2 15.68 12.05 -1.75
C GLU A 2 15.45 11.64 -0.29
N ARG A 3 15.37 12.61 0.64
CA ARG A 3 15.00 12.32 2.04
C ARG A 3 13.65 11.63 2.16
N LEU A 4 12.63 12.14 1.47
CA LEU A 4 11.29 11.54 1.48
C LEU A 4 11.30 10.12 0.91
N LEU A 5 12.07 9.86 -0.14
CA LEU A 5 12.21 8.51 -0.71
C LEU A 5 12.91 7.58 0.29
N ALA A 6 13.93 8.05 1.01
CA ALA A 6 14.59 7.29 2.05
C ALA A 6 13.64 6.97 3.23
N ASP A 7 12.85 7.94 3.66
CA ASP A 7 11.86 7.76 4.73
C ASP A 7 10.80 6.72 4.33
N LEU A 8 10.30 6.78 3.10
CA LEU A 8 9.35 5.80 2.56
C LEU A 8 9.98 4.40 2.39
N ALA A 9 11.29 4.30 2.18
CA ALA A 9 12.00 3.04 2.10
C ALA A 9 12.22 2.40 3.48
N GLN A 10 12.32 3.18 4.57
CA GLN A 10 12.36 2.65 5.94
C GLN A 10 11.05 1.99 6.37
N GLY A 11 9.96 2.39 5.74
CA GLY A 11 8.65 1.81 5.91
C GLY A 11 7.74 2.61 6.83
N THR A 12 6.45 2.51 6.58
CA THR A 12 5.42 3.25 7.30
C THR A 12 4.30 2.32 7.72
N LEU A 13 3.97 2.32 9.01
CA LEU A 13 2.83 1.56 9.53
C LEU A 13 1.52 2.28 9.16
N LEU A 14 0.67 1.61 8.38
CA LEU A 14 -0.63 2.12 7.94
C LEU A 14 -1.72 1.07 8.14
N GLU A 15 -2.97 1.51 8.17
CA GLU A 15 -4.12 0.61 8.16
C GLU A 15 -4.57 0.31 6.72
N LYS A 16 -4.43 -0.96 6.30
CA LYS A 16 -5.06 -1.43 5.07
C LYS A 16 -6.55 -1.69 5.33
N VAL A 17 -7.39 -0.77 4.89
CA VAL A 17 -8.84 -0.90 4.97
C VAL A 17 -9.34 -1.91 3.93
N LYS A 18 -10.04 -2.94 4.39
CA LYS A 18 -10.74 -3.93 3.52
C LYS A 18 -12.25 -3.77 3.56
N SER A 19 -12.77 -3.30 4.68
CA SER A 19 -14.16 -2.92 4.90
C SER A 19 -14.22 -2.04 6.16
N ARG A 20 -15.39 -1.46 6.46
CA ARG A 20 -15.59 -0.62 7.67
C ARG A 20 -15.12 -1.30 8.97
N SER A 21 -15.36 -2.61 9.11
CA SER A 21 -15.00 -3.39 10.29
C SER A 21 -13.66 -4.12 10.18
N ARG A 22 -13.08 -4.20 8.98
CA ARG A 22 -11.84 -4.94 8.74
C ARG A 22 -10.72 -4.01 8.31
N ARG A 23 -10.01 -3.51 9.33
CA ARG A 23 -8.77 -2.72 9.22
C ARG A 23 -7.60 -3.62 9.60
N LEU A 24 -6.55 -3.60 8.78
CA LEU A 24 -5.43 -4.51 8.92
C LEU A 24 -4.14 -3.69 9.03
N PRO A 25 -3.43 -3.68 10.17
CA PRO A 25 -2.18 -2.93 10.31
C PRO A 25 -1.10 -3.57 9.43
N ARG A 26 -0.47 -2.80 8.56
CA ARG A 26 0.57 -3.26 7.63
C ARG A 26 1.68 -2.22 7.55
N THR A 27 2.92 -2.66 7.51
CA THR A 27 4.05 -1.77 7.21
C THR A 27 4.25 -1.75 5.71
N PHE A 28 4.14 -0.58 5.10
CA PHE A 28 4.35 -0.35 3.67
C PHE A 28 5.73 0.22 3.41
N PHE A 29 6.36 -0.22 2.34
CA PHE A 29 7.72 0.17 1.95
C PHE A 29 7.75 0.58 0.48
N LEU A 30 8.57 1.57 0.17
CA LEU A 30 8.92 1.94 -1.20
C LEU A 30 10.27 1.32 -1.59
N ASP A 31 10.28 0.50 -2.64
CA ASP A 31 11.49 0.13 -3.35
C ASP A 31 11.62 1.04 -4.58
N SER A 32 12.41 2.09 -4.45
CA SER A 32 12.65 3.06 -5.53
C SER A 32 13.59 2.54 -6.61
N ALA A 33 14.42 1.54 -6.32
CA ALA A 33 15.33 0.96 -7.31
C ALA A 33 14.57 0.10 -8.32
N ASN A 34 13.61 -0.69 -7.83
CA ASN A 34 12.81 -1.59 -8.64
C ASN A 34 11.40 -1.06 -8.95
N MET A 35 11.09 0.16 -8.50
CA MET A 35 9.84 0.88 -8.76
C MET A 35 8.58 0.11 -8.34
N PHE A 36 8.56 -0.39 -7.10
CA PHE A 36 7.36 -0.99 -6.51
C PHE A 36 7.14 -0.57 -5.05
N VAL A 37 5.88 -0.60 -4.65
CA VAL A 37 5.46 -0.50 -3.25
C VAL A 37 5.08 -1.90 -2.78
N TYR A 38 5.51 -2.29 -1.59
CA TYR A 38 5.10 -3.57 -1.01
C TYR A 38 4.74 -3.39 0.46
N TYR A 39 4.11 -4.41 1.05
CA TYR A 39 3.78 -4.39 2.46
C TYR A 39 3.98 -5.74 3.15
N GLU A 40 4.27 -5.67 4.45
CA GLU A 40 4.46 -6.81 5.35
C GLU A 40 3.32 -6.92 6.38
N GLY A 41 3.32 -7.98 7.19
CA GLY A 41 2.24 -8.29 8.15
C GLY A 41 1.02 -8.99 7.53
N SER A 42 1.14 -9.45 6.28
CA SER A 42 0.13 -10.27 5.61
C SER A 42 0.38 -11.76 5.89
N THR A 43 -0.67 -12.52 6.18
CA THR A 43 -0.59 -14.00 6.28
C THR A 43 -0.55 -14.70 4.91
N LYS A 44 -0.51 -13.95 3.81
CA LYS A 44 -0.46 -14.51 2.46
C LYS A 44 0.91 -15.15 2.19
N LYS A 45 0.90 -16.32 1.55
CA LYS A 45 2.11 -17.11 1.25
C LYS A 45 2.98 -16.55 0.12
N LYS A 46 2.41 -15.74 -0.79
CA LYS A 46 3.13 -15.22 -1.98
C LYS A 46 3.43 -13.72 -1.84
N LYS A 47 4.71 -13.35 -2.02
CA LYS A 47 5.19 -11.95 -2.01
C LYS A 47 4.55 -11.10 -3.14
N SER A 48 4.23 -11.72 -4.28
CA SER A 48 3.52 -11.07 -5.39
C SER A 48 2.17 -10.46 -4.97
N ASP A 49 1.52 -11.04 -3.97
CA ASP A 49 0.19 -10.64 -3.54
C ASP A 49 0.19 -9.41 -2.64
N THR A 50 1.38 -8.97 -2.20
CA THR A 50 1.60 -7.79 -1.36
C THR A 50 2.40 -6.71 -2.07
N THR A 51 2.73 -6.91 -3.35
CA THR A 51 3.54 -5.99 -4.14
C THR A 51 2.69 -5.28 -5.20
N ILE A 52 2.93 -3.98 -5.37
CA ILE A 52 2.26 -3.09 -6.33
C ILE A 52 3.35 -2.41 -7.16
N LYS A 53 3.40 -2.67 -8.46
CA LYS A 53 4.32 -1.96 -9.36
C LYS A 53 3.85 -0.51 -9.53
N ILE A 54 4.74 0.47 -9.38
CA ILE A 54 4.41 1.89 -9.50
C ILE A 54 3.84 2.21 -10.88
N SER A 55 4.35 1.57 -11.93
CA SER A 55 3.86 1.70 -13.30
C SER A 55 2.40 1.25 -13.52
N LYS A 56 1.80 0.55 -12.55
CA LYS A 56 0.38 0.15 -12.58
C LYS A 56 -0.52 1.12 -11.80
N ILE A 57 0.05 2.08 -11.07
CA ILE A 57 -0.70 3.11 -10.35
C ILE A 57 -1.13 4.17 -11.36
N ARG A 58 -2.44 4.36 -11.50
CA ARG A 58 -3.01 5.37 -12.40
C ARG A 58 -3.21 6.72 -11.72
N GLU A 59 -3.50 6.69 -10.42
CA GLU A 59 -3.80 7.87 -9.61
C GLU A 59 -3.60 7.55 -8.13
N VAL A 60 -3.33 8.58 -7.34
CA VAL A 60 -3.38 8.57 -5.87
C VAL A 60 -4.44 9.59 -5.48
N ARG A 61 -5.35 9.21 -4.59
CA ARG A 61 -6.50 10.04 -4.20
C ARG A 61 -6.45 10.35 -2.71
N GLU A 62 -6.82 11.57 -2.36
CA GLU A 62 -6.92 12.04 -0.98
C GLU A 62 -8.38 11.99 -0.49
N GLY A 63 -8.57 11.79 0.82
CA GLY A 63 -9.86 11.78 1.50
C GLY A 63 -10.55 10.41 1.62
N GLU A 64 -11.73 10.39 2.25
CA GLU A 64 -12.52 9.17 2.55
C GLU A 64 -13.42 8.71 1.39
N LYS A 65 -12.93 8.72 0.15
CA LYS A 65 -13.70 8.16 -0.98
C LYS A 65 -13.56 6.64 -1.04
N ASP A 66 -14.28 5.93 -0.17
CA ASP A 66 -14.34 4.47 -0.12
C ASP A 66 -15.21 3.90 -1.26
N PHE A 67 -14.62 3.71 -2.45
CA PHE A 67 -15.27 3.06 -3.59
C PHE A 67 -15.19 1.53 -3.56
N SER A 68 -14.69 0.92 -2.46
CA SER A 68 -14.76 -0.56 -2.30
C SER A 68 -16.21 -1.08 -2.23
N LYS A 69 -17.17 -0.15 -2.20
CA LYS A 69 -18.61 -0.38 -2.22
C LYS A 69 -19.28 0.40 -3.36
N ASN A 70 -18.95 0.10 -4.62
CA ASN A 70 -20.01 0.12 -5.62
C ASN A 70 -20.90 -1.10 -5.34
N VAL A 71 -21.79 -0.94 -4.37
CA VAL A 71 -22.90 -1.87 -4.11
C VAL A 71 -23.78 -1.81 -5.36
N LYS A 72 -23.89 -2.93 -6.07
CA LYS A 72 -25.07 -3.21 -6.91
C LYS A 72 -26.20 -3.64 -6.01
#